data_AF-A0A7Y5EXU0-F1
#
_entry.id   AF-A0A7Y5EXU0-F1
#
_cell.length_a   1.000
_cell.length_b   1.000
_cell.length_c   1.000
_cell.angle_alpha   90.00
_cell.angle_beta   90.00
_cell.angle_gamma   90.00
#
_symmetry.space_group_name_H-M   'P 1'
#
loop_
_entity.id
_entity.type
_entity.pdbx_description
1 polymer ?
#
loop_
_entity_poly.entity_id
_entity_poly.type
_entity_poly.pdbx_seq_one_letter_code
_entity_poly.pdbx_strand_id
1 'polypeptide(L)'
;MQWKDYLKIQILKPTLDESENEKELRKIKFNESFEENNSKLESIEMLYNNSKFQDSKILIQVLNEDIKNPILQLHEKEKSQIKPNEAFQLIQDKSISEICIKEYSTIQEILKIVKFDSKEVEDSISSFQKIFDSMQKYFKKEKIGSLHTSLDDYKKRIFVQSSVLIFLLLLFGITPIKNKIKYPNVQNGKVEFFYTTQPDENFHTGNLLTLDLVPQGWHTYSFKFTPSKNLYKLRIDPLTQSKIKIQIKEIRILDNKGKILKERDLLIGNDLRIKNYQEIESIHQFKTGKMIPGKYVEVISDGNDPHISFNFGVLHSVGEVQITYRVAKGNFKFTD
;
A
#
# COMPACT_ATOMS: atom_id res chain seq x y z
N MET A 1 -0.17 -27.17 22.92
CA MET A 1 0.98 -26.30 22.56
C MET A 1 0.75 -24.90 23.14
N GLN A 2 1.70 -24.34 23.91
CA GLN A 2 1.53 -23.01 24.51
C GLN A 2 1.94 -21.92 23.52
N TRP A 3 1.42 -20.69 23.67
CA TRP A 3 1.78 -19.54 22.80
C TRP A 3 3.30 -19.35 22.66
N LYS A 4 4.04 -19.56 23.76
CA LYS A 4 5.50 -19.45 23.81
C LYS A 4 6.21 -20.44 22.88
N ASP A 5 5.62 -21.59 22.57
CA ASP A 5 6.22 -22.59 21.69
C ASP A 5 6.22 -22.17 20.22
N TYR A 6 5.33 -21.27 19.81
CA TYR A 6 5.31 -20.71 18.46
C TYR A 6 6.47 -19.72 18.20
N LEU A 7 7.05 -19.16 19.26
CA LEU A 7 8.17 -18.21 19.17
C LEU A 7 9.54 -18.89 19.23
N LYS A 8 9.61 -20.19 19.55
CA LYS A 8 10.86 -20.95 19.51
C LYS A 8 11.27 -21.19 18.06
N ILE A 9 12.41 -20.62 17.66
CA ILE A 9 13.01 -20.80 16.34
C ILE A 9 13.53 -22.24 16.25
N GLN A 10 12.77 -23.10 15.58
CA GLN A 10 13.22 -24.44 15.16
C GLN A 10 13.10 -24.47 13.64
N ILE A 11 14.26 -24.34 12.99
CA ILE A 11 14.35 -24.24 11.52
C ILE A 11 14.24 -25.63 10.88
N LEU A 12 14.70 -26.67 11.59
CA LEU A 12 14.75 -28.02 11.07
C LEU A 12 13.36 -28.66 11.06
N LYS A 13 13.00 -29.26 9.91
CA LYS A 13 11.80 -30.10 9.77
C LYS A 13 11.90 -31.27 10.76
N PRO A 14 10.83 -31.61 11.49
CA PRO A 14 10.84 -32.74 12.41
C PRO A 14 11.07 -34.05 11.65
N THR A 15 11.78 -34.98 12.29
CA THR A 15 11.87 -36.37 11.82
C THR A 15 10.60 -37.08 12.26
N LEU A 16 9.86 -37.65 11.32
CA LEU A 16 8.61 -38.37 11.58
C LEU A 16 8.91 -39.82 11.91
N ASP A 17 8.24 -40.35 12.94
CA ASP A 17 8.22 -41.78 13.18
C ASP A 17 7.35 -42.52 12.14
N GLU A 18 7.37 -43.85 12.18
CA GLU A 18 6.62 -44.67 11.22
C GLU A 18 5.11 -44.41 11.27
N SER A 19 4.54 -44.23 12.47
CA SER A 19 3.11 -43.94 12.64
C SER A 19 2.73 -42.56 12.10
N GLU A 20 3.57 -41.54 12.30
CA GLU A 20 3.37 -40.20 11.74
C GLU A 20 3.52 -40.21 10.22
N ASN A 21 4.45 -40.99 9.67
CA ASN A 21 4.59 -41.15 8.21
C ASN A 21 3.35 -41.81 7.59
N GLU A 22 2.77 -42.82 8.24
CA GLU A 22 1.51 -43.41 7.80
C GLU A 22 0.36 -42.38 7.79
N LYS A 23 0.25 -41.55 8.84
CA LYS A 23 -0.74 -40.47 8.90
C LYS A 23 -0.56 -39.45 7.78
N GLU A 24 0.67 -39.03 7.48
CA GLU A 24 0.94 -38.13 6.36
C GLU A 24 0.60 -38.79 5.01
N LEU A 25 0.90 -40.07 4.85
CA LEU A 25 0.55 -40.82 3.64
C LEU A 25 -0.97 -40.90 3.43
N ARG A 26 -1.75 -41.10 4.51
CA ARG A 26 -3.21 -41.04 4.47
C ARG A 26 -3.73 -39.67 4.04
N LYS A 27 -3.13 -38.57 4.54
CA LYS A 27 -3.46 -37.21 4.12
C LYS A 27 -3.19 -37.00 2.63
N ILE A 28 -2.05 -37.48 2.14
CA ILE A 28 -1.67 -37.37 0.72
C ILE A 28 -2.67 -38.12 -0.15
N LYS A 29 -2.91 -39.40 0.14
CA LYS A 29 -3.86 -40.24 -0.61
C LYS A 29 -5.25 -39.61 -0.66
N PHE A 30 -5.77 -39.18 0.50
CA PHE A 30 -7.07 -38.50 0.58
C PHE A 30 -7.12 -37.30 -0.37
N ASN A 31 -6.13 -36.39 -0.31
CA ASN A 31 -6.11 -35.20 -1.15
C ASN A 31 -6.02 -35.56 -2.63
N GLU A 32 -5.17 -36.53 -3.01
CA GLU A 32 -5.03 -36.96 -4.40
C GLU A 32 -6.36 -37.46 -4.98
N SER A 33 -7.06 -38.36 -4.27
CA SER A 33 -8.36 -38.84 -4.74
C SER A 33 -9.48 -37.81 -4.61
N PHE A 34 -9.40 -36.89 -3.65
CA PHE A 34 -10.35 -35.79 -3.53
C PHE A 34 -10.22 -34.81 -4.71
N GLU A 35 -8.99 -34.41 -5.05
CA GLU A 35 -8.71 -33.55 -6.21
C GLU A 35 -9.06 -34.23 -7.54
N GLU A 36 -8.82 -35.54 -7.67
CA GLU A 36 -9.23 -36.31 -8.85
C GLU A 36 -10.76 -36.26 -9.04
N ASN A 37 -11.52 -36.43 -7.95
CA ASN A 37 -12.97 -36.34 -7.97
C ASN A 37 -13.44 -34.90 -8.24
N ASN A 38 -12.75 -33.90 -7.71
CA ASN A 38 -13.05 -32.49 -7.96
C ASN A 38 -12.83 -32.12 -9.44
N SER A 39 -11.75 -32.59 -10.06
CA SER A 39 -11.48 -32.40 -11.49
C SER A 39 -12.56 -33.05 -12.38
N LYS A 40 -13.10 -34.21 -11.98
CA LYS A 40 -14.24 -34.83 -12.67
C LYS A 40 -15.51 -33.98 -12.55
N LEU A 41 -15.78 -33.39 -11.38
CA LEU A 41 -16.90 -32.48 -11.18
C LEU A 41 -16.77 -31.22 -12.05
N GLU A 42 -15.59 -30.61 -12.10
CA GLU A 42 -15.32 -29.47 -13.00
C GLU A 42 -15.56 -29.85 -14.47
N SER A 43 -15.19 -31.06 -14.87
CA SER A 43 -15.47 -31.58 -16.21
C SER A 43 -16.97 -31.72 -16.48
N ILE A 44 -17.76 -32.16 -15.49
CA ILE A 44 -19.22 -32.21 -15.58
C ILE A 44 -19.81 -30.81 -15.74
N GLU A 45 -19.32 -29.83 -14.97
CA GLU A 45 -19.73 -28.42 -15.08
C GLU A 45 -19.40 -27.83 -16.47
N MET A 46 -18.24 -28.17 -17.04
CA MET A 46 -17.88 -27.77 -18.40
C MET A 46 -18.82 -28.39 -19.45
N LEU A 47 -19.19 -29.66 -19.31
CA LEU A 47 -20.16 -30.30 -20.21
C LEU A 47 -21.56 -29.69 -20.07
N TYR A 48 -21.97 -29.38 -18.84
CA TYR A 48 -23.23 -28.70 -18.55
C TYR A 48 -23.32 -27.34 -19.24
N ASN A 49 -22.29 -26.51 -19.11
CA ASN A 49 -22.22 -25.19 -19.76
C ASN A 49 -22.23 -25.25 -21.29
N ASN A 50 -21.82 -26.38 -21.86
CA ASN A 50 -21.87 -26.64 -23.31
C ASN A 50 -23.13 -27.41 -23.74
N SER A 51 -24.14 -27.52 -22.86
CA SER A 51 -25.41 -28.23 -23.12
C SER A 51 -25.24 -29.72 -23.50
N LYS A 52 -24.13 -30.35 -23.10
CA LYS A 52 -23.82 -31.76 -23.37
C LYS A 52 -24.34 -32.68 -22.25
N PHE A 53 -25.64 -32.65 -21.99
CA PHE A 53 -26.24 -33.28 -20.80
C PHE A 53 -26.10 -34.80 -20.74
N GLN A 54 -26.12 -35.48 -21.90
CA GLN A 54 -25.93 -36.94 -21.94
C GLN A 54 -24.47 -37.34 -21.65
N ASP A 55 -23.51 -36.54 -22.13
CA ASP A 55 -22.10 -36.75 -21.80
C ASP A 55 -21.85 -36.47 -20.31
N SER A 56 -22.50 -35.43 -19.75
CA SER A 56 -22.49 -35.16 -18.31
C SER A 56 -23.00 -36.35 -17.51
N LYS A 57 -24.08 -37.01 -17.95
CA LYS A 57 -24.62 -38.21 -17.26
C LYS A 57 -23.59 -39.32 -17.13
N ILE A 58 -22.80 -39.58 -18.18
CA ILE A 58 -21.76 -40.61 -18.16
C ILE A 58 -20.70 -40.26 -17.11
N LEU A 59 -20.24 -39.01 -17.07
CA LEU A 59 -19.26 -38.57 -16.05
C LEU A 59 -19.84 -38.56 -14.64
N ILE A 60 -21.13 -38.21 -14.46
CA ILE A 60 -21.83 -38.30 -13.17
C ILE A 60 -21.85 -39.76 -12.68
N GLN A 61 -22.09 -40.74 -13.55
CA GLN A 61 -22.05 -42.16 -13.18
C GLN A 61 -20.65 -42.59 -12.71
N VAL A 62 -19.61 -42.18 -13.43
CA VAL A 62 -18.22 -42.47 -13.05
C VAL A 62 -17.89 -41.82 -11.70
N LEU A 63 -18.20 -40.53 -11.55
CA LEU A 63 -17.93 -39.80 -10.31
C LEU A 63 -18.71 -40.38 -9.14
N ASN A 64 -19.95 -40.81 -9.35
CA ASN A 64 -20.78 -41.43 -8.32
C ASN A 64 -20.14 -42.73 -7.77
N GLU A 65 -19.40 -43.47 -8.57
CA GLU A 65 -18.66 -44.65 -8.09
C GLU A 65 -17.35 -44.26 -7.37
N ASP A 66 -16.65 -43.24 -7.89
CA ASP A 66 -15.35 -42.82 -7.36
C ASP A 66 -15.44 -41.96 -6.10
N ILE A 67 -16.60 -41.38 -5.79
CA ILE A 67 -16.80 -40.48 -4.65
C ILE A 67 -16.47 -41.11 -3.29
N LYS A 68 -16.49 -42.44 -3.20
CA LYS A 68 -16.11 -43.19 -1.99
C LYS A 68 -14.60 -43.21 -1.74
N ASN A 69 -13.79 -43.06 -2.78
CA ASN A 69 -12.34 -43.30 -2.74
C ASN A 69 -11.60 -42.46 -1.68
N PRO A 70 -11.86 -41.15 -1.52
CA PRO A 70 -11.19 -40.36 -0.50
C PRO A 70 -11.42 -40.92 0.92
N ILE A 71 -12.67 -41.29 1.23
CA ILE A 71 -13.04 -41.83 2.54
C ILE A 71 -12.41 -43.22 2.75
N LEU A 72 -12.46 -44.10 1.75
CA LEU A 72 -11.86 -45.43 1.85
C LEU A 72 -10.35 -45.36 2.09
N GLN A 73 -9.64 -44.45 1.42
CA GLN A 73 -8.21 -44.24 1.63
C GLN A 73 -7.89 -43.70 3.03
N LEU A 74 -8.75 -42.81 3.55
CA LEU A 74 -8.59 -42.27 4.90
C LEU A 74 -8.66 -43.36 5.97
N HIS A 75 -9.53 -44.36 5.76
CA HIS A 75 -9.76 -45.49 6.66
C HIS A 75 -9.03 -46.78 6.26
N GLU A 76 -8.12 -46.71 5.28
CA GLU A 76 -7.33 -47.85 4.77
C GLU A 76 -8.18 -49.07 4.38
N LYS A 77 -9.32 -48.82 3.75
CA LYS A 77 -10.20 -49.86 3.23
C LYS A 77 -9.95 -50.08 1.73
N GLU A 78 -10.04 -51.33 1.29
CA GLU A 78 -9.90 -51.67 -0.12
C GLU A 78 -11.07 -51.11 -0.96
N LYS A 79 -10.75 -50.60 -2.15
CA LYS A 79 -11.71 -49.93 -3.05
C LYS A 79 -12.79 -50.85 -3.62
N SER A 80 -12.53 -52.16 -3.69
CA SER A 80 -13.23 -53.10 -4.56
C SER A 80 -14.53 -53.69 -3.98
N GLN A 81 -14.82 -53.50 -2.70
CA GLN A 81 -15.96 -54.19 -2.05
C GLN A 81 -16.97 -53.28 -1.35
N ILE A 82 -16.67 -51.99 -1.17
CA ILE A 82 -17.51 -51.08 -0.38
C ILE A 82 -18.30 -50.17 -1.32
N LYS A 83 -19.62 -50.06 -1.08
CA LYS A 83 -20.48 -49.11 -1.80
C LYS A 83 -20.32 -47.69 -1.25
N PRO A 84 -20.59 -46.62 -2.01
CA PRO A 84 -20.42 -45.25 -1.49
C PRO A 84 -21.20 -44.96 -0.21
N ASN A 85 -22.45 -45.43 -0.09
CA ASN A 85 -23.22 -45.29 1.15
C ASN A 85 -22.56 -45.95 2.36
N GLU A 86 -21.97 -47.13 2.19
CA GLU A 86 -21.24 -47.83 3.25
C GLU A 86 -19.93 -47.11 3.59
N ALA A 87 -19.26 -46.54 2.58
CA ALA A 87 -18.08 -45.71 2.81
C ALA A 87 -18.42 -44.46 3.64
N PHE A 88 -19.55 -43.79 3.39
CA PHE A 88 -19.97 -42.62 4.17
C PHE A 88 -20.36 -42.96 5.61
N GLN A 89 -20.71 -44.20 5.91
CA GLN A 89 -20.93 -44.65 7.28
C GLN A 89 -19.63 -44.76 8.10
N LEU A 90 -18.46 -44.77 7.45
CA LEU A 90 -17.16 -44.70 8.13
C LEU A 90 -16.89 -43.31 8.72
N ILE A 91 -17.59 -42.27 8.25
CA ILE A 91 -17.50 -40.91 8.76
C ILE A 91 -18.09 -40.88 10.18
N GLN A 92 -17.24 -40.66 11.18
CA GLN A 92 -17.66 -40.67 12.59
C GLN A 92 -18.59 -39.51 12.97
N ASP A 93 -18.48 -38.38 12.27
CA ASP A 93 -19.39 -37.24 12.44
C ASP A 93 -20.73 -37.56 11.78
N LYS A 94 -21.71 -37.96 12.60
CA LYS A 94 -23.06 -38.34 12.15
C LYS A 94 -23.71 -37.26 11.28
N SER A 95 -23.55 -35.98 11.63
CA SER A 95 -24.17 -34.89 10.86
C SER A 95 -23.60 -34.80 9.44
N ILE A 96 -22.29 -35.01 9.29
CA ILE A 96 -21.62 -35.01 7.99
C ILE A 96 -21.98 -36.29 7.22
N SER A 97 -21.96 -37.44 7.89
CA SER A 97 -22.32 -38.73 7.30
C SER A 97 -23.75 -38.71 6.73
N GLU A 98 -24.71 -38.21 7.50
CA GLU A 98 -26.11 -38.09 7.09
C GLU A 98 -26.29 -37.19 5.86
N ILE A 99 -25.56 -36.07 5.78
CA ILE A 99 -25.56 -35.19 4.60
C ILE A 99 -25.03 -35.96 3.39
N CYS A 100 -23.88 -36.63 3.51
CA CYS A 100 -23.29 -37.37 2.40
C CYS A 100 -24.21 -38.49 1.89
N ILE A 101 -24.80 -39.27 2.79
CA ILE A 101 -25.72 -40.37 2.44
C ILE A 101 -26.99 -39.83 1.77
N LYS A 102 -27.55 -38.73 2.29
CA LYS A 102 -28.76 -38.10 1.72
C LYS A 102 -28.49 -37.62 0.29
N GLU A 103 -27.45 -36.82 0.09
CA GLU A 103 -27.13 -36.25 -1.21
C GLU A 103 -26.70 -37.33 -2.22
N TYR A 104 -26.01 -38.39 -1.77
CA TYR A 104 -25.74 -39.55 -2.61
C TYR A 104 -27.01 -40.28 -3.04
N SER A 105 -27.97 -40.43 -2.13
CA SER A 105 -29.27 -41.04 -2.45
C SER A 105 -30.02 -40.23 -3.49
N THR A 106 -29.96 -38.89 -3.42
CA THR A 106 -30.48 -37.98 -4.45
C THR A 106 -29.81 -38.24 -5.81
N ILE A 107 -28.49 -38.33 -5.87
CA ILE A 107 -27.76 -38.63 -7.13
C ILE A 107 -28.19 -39.99 -7.70
N GLN A 108 -28.36 -41.01 -6.84
CA GLN A 108 -28.84 -42.33 -7.26
C GLN A 108 -30.25 -42.31 -7.86
N GLU A 109 -31.14 -41.48 -7.32
CA GLU A 109 -32.48 -41.28 -7.86
C GLU A 109 -32.43 -40.59 -9.22
N ILE A 110 -31.63 -39.53 -9.34
CA ILE A 110 -31.43 -38.80 -10.59
C ILE A 110 -30.86 -39.72 -11.67
N LEU A 111 -29.86 -40.54 -11.35
CA LEU A 111 -29.22 -41.46 -12.31
C LEU A 111 -30.16 -42.52 -12.92
N LYS A 112 -31.31 -42.80 -12.28
CA LYS A 112 -32.34 -43.70 -12.83
C LYS A 112 -33.16 -43.06 -13.96
N ILE A 113 -33.11 -41.73 -14.11
CA ILE A 113 -33.87 -41.00 -15.12
C ILE A 113 -33.28 -41.30 -16.51
N VAL A 114 -34.11 -41.81 -17.42
CA VAL A 114 -33.68 -42.22 -18.75
C VAL A 114 -33.23 -41.03 -19.59
N LYS A 115 -34.03 -39.95 -19.61
CA LYS A 115 -33.74 -38.72 -20.36
C LYS A 115 -33.24 -37.64 -19.40
N PHE A 116 -31.92 -37.49 -19.35
CA PHE A 116 -31.22 -36.44 -18.60
C PHE A 116 -31.32 -35.08 -19.31
N ASP A 117 -31.82 -34.08 -18.60
CA ASP A 117 -31.87 -32.69 -19.03
C ASP A 117 -31.00 -31.77 -18.13
N SER A 118 -31.10 -30.47 -18.38
CA SER A 118 -30.35 -29.43 -17.65
C SER A 118 -30.51 -29.54 -16.14
N LYS A 119 -31.74 -29.77 -15.67
CA LYS A 119 -32.07 -29.75 -14.27
C LYS A 119 -31.45 -30.94 -13.54
N GLU A 120 -31.51 -32.14 -14.13
CA GLU A 120 -30.89 -33.32 -13.52
C GLU A 120 -29.37 -33.17 -13.37
N VAL A 121 -28.71 -32.54 -14.35
CA VAL A 121 -27.27 -32.26 -14.28
C VAL A 121 -26.97 -31.23 -13.19
N GLU A 122 -27.73 -30.13 -13.14
CA GLU A 122 -27.58 -29.08 -12.12
C GLU A 122 -27.79 -29.62 -10.70
N ASP A 123 -28.85 -30.41 -10.49
CA ASP A 123 -29.16 -31.04 -9.21
C ASP A 123 -28.03 -32.02 -8.80
N SER A 124 -27.49 -32.79 -9.76
CA SER A 124 -26.36 -33.70 -9.51
C SER A 124 -25.08 -32.94 -9.12
N ILE A 125 -24.77 -31.84 -9.81
CA ILE A 125 -23.62 -30.97 -9.47
C ILE A 125 -23.79 -30.42 -8.06
N SER A 126 -24.97 -29.89 -7.72
CA SER A 126 -25.28 -29.35 -6.40
C SER A 126 -25.12 -30.40 -5.29
N SER A 127 -25.62 -31.62 -5.50
CA SER A 127 -25.45 -32.72 -4.56
C SER A 127 -23.98 -33.14 -4.40
N PHE A 128 -23.21 -33.24 -5.50
CA PHE A 128 -21.78 -33.52 -5.42
C PHE A 128 -21.00 -32.45 -4.66
N GLN A 129 -21.27 -31.16 -4.92
CA GLN A 129 -20.64 -30.05 -4.22
C GLN A 129 -20.88 -30.14 -2.70
N LYS A 130 -22.11 -30.45 -2.27
CA LYS A 130 -22.41 -30.64 -0.84
C LYS A 130 -21.69 -31.84 -0.22
N ILE A 131 -21.55 -32.94 -0.96
CA ILE A 131 -20.77 -34.10 -0.50
C ILE A 131 -19.30 -33.69 -0.36
N PHE A 132 -18.73 -33.02 -1.35
CA PHE A 132 -17.33 -32.59 -1.32
C PHE A 132 -17.06 -31.60 -0.18
N ASP A 133 -17.94 -30.62 0.03
CA ASP A 133 -17.85 -29.71 1.17
C ASP A 133 -17.88 -30.44 2.51
N SER A 134 -18.77 -31.43 2.63
CA SER A 134 -18.92 -32.27 3.80
C SER A 134 -17.66 -33.11 4.06
N MET A 135 -17.10 -33.74 3.03
CA MET A 135 -15.84 -34.48 3.09
C MET A 135 -14.65 -33.59 3.44
N GLN A 136 -14.55 -32.41 2.83
CA GLN A 136 -13.49 -31.43 3.10
C GLN A 136 -13.55 -30.97 4.57
N LYS A 137 -14.76 -30.72 5.09
CA LYS A 137 -14.97 -30.40 6.52
C LYS A 137 -14.55 -31.55 7.42
N TYR A 138 -14.93 -32.78 7.08
CA TYR A 138 -14.54 -33.96 7.83
C TYR A 138 -13.02 -34.15 7.84
N PHE A 139 -12.38 -34.10 6.67
CA PHE A 139 -10.93 -34.22 6.55
C PHE A 139 -10.17 -33.14 7.32
N LYS A 140 -10.66 -31.89 7.32
CA LYS A 140 -10.08 -30.82 8.16
C LYS A 140 -10.16 -31.17 9.65
N LYS A 141 -11.25 -31.77 10.12
CA LYS A 141 -11.37 -32.25 11.51
C LYS A 141 -10.39 -33.38 11.80
N GLU A 142 -10.33 -34.40 10.93
CA GLU A 142 -9.41 -35.53 11.08
C GLU A 142 -7.94 -35.08 11.06
N LYS A 143 -7.57 -34.12 10.21
CA LYS A 143 -6.22 -33.55 10.14
C LYS A 143 -5.77 -32.89 11.45
N ILE A 144 -6.69 -32.21 12.15
CA ILE A 144 -6.41 -31.56 13.44
C ILE A 144 -6.51 -32.57 14.60
N GLY A 145 -7.30 -33.64 14.42
CA GLY A 145 -7.51 -34.69 15.39
C GLY A 145 -6.61 -35.91 15.16
N SER A 146 -7.19 -36.99 14.67
CA SER A 146 -6.58 -38.33 14.58
C SER A 146 -5.31 -38.38 13.73
N LEU A 147 -5.25 -37.58 12.67
CA LEU A 147 -4.15 -37.54 11.71
C LEU A 147 -3.12 -36.48 12.06
N HIS A 148 -3.26 -35.72 13.15
CA HIS A 148 -2.29 -34.69 13.54
C HIS A 148 -0.88 -35.29 13.70
N THR A 149 0.12 -34.58 13.18
CA THR A 149 1.55 -34.96 13.27
C THR A 149 2.41 -33.78 13.71
N SER A 150 3.63 -34.09 14.15
CA SER A 150 4.67 -33.11 14.46
C SER A 150 4.99 -32.18 13.26
N LEU A 151 4.81 -32.66 12.02
CA LEU A 151 4.96 -31.85 10.81
C LEU A 151 3.88 -30.75 10.71
N ASP A 152 2.65 -31.01 11.17
CA ASP A 152 1.59 -29.99 11.18
C ASP A 152 1.92 -28.85 12.14
N ASP A 153 2.43 -29.19 13.34
CA ASP A 153 2.88 -28.19 14.31
C ASP A 153 4.04 -27.35 13.78
N TYR A 154 4.99 -27.98 13.08
CA TYR A 154 6.09 -27.29 12.41
C TYR A 154 5.59 -26.34 11.30
N LYS A 155 4.72 -26.82 10.40
CA LYS A 155 4.13 -25.99 9.34
C LYS A 155 3.38 -24.79 9.91
N LYS A 156 2.56 -25.00 10.94
CA LYS A 156 1.81 -23.93 11.61
C LYS A 156 2.75 -22.93 12.28
N ARG A 157 3.82 -23.40 12.90
CA ARG A 157 4.84 -22.53 13.50
C ARG A 157 5.53 -21.65 12.46
N ILE A 158 5.98 -22.23 11.35
CA ILE A 158 6.62 -21.46 10.27
C ILE A 158 5.66 -20.41 9.72
N PHE A 159 4.39 -20.76 9.51
CA PHE A 159 3.40 -19.81 9.03
C PHE A 159 3.24 -18.61 9.98
N VAL A 160 3.13 -18.86 11.29
CA VAL A 160 3.02 -17.79 12.30
C VAL A 160 4.30 -16.95 12.34
N GLN A 161 5.48 -17.58 12.36
CA GLN A 161 6.77 -16.87 12.39
C GLN A 161 6.97 -16.00 11.15
N SER A 162 6.63 -16.52 9.97
CA SER A 162 6.70 -15.77 8.70
C SER A 162 5.75 -14.58 8.71
N SER A 163 4.52 -14.76 9.20
CA SER A 163 3.53 -13.69 9.31
C SER A 163 3.99 -12.58 10.25
N VAL A 164 4.56 -12.94 11.41
CA VAL A 164 5.12 -11.97 12.37
C VAL A 164 6.30 -11.22 11.76
N LEU A 165 7.19 -11.90 11.04
CA LEU A 165 8.33 -11.26 10.38
C LEU A 165 7.88 -10.25 9.33
N ILE A 166 6.91 -10.61 8.47
CA ILE A 166 6.33 -9.70 7.47
C ILE A 166 5.71 -8.48 8.18
N PHE A 167 4.94 -8.71 9.25
CA PHE A 167 4.33 -7.63 10.01
C PHE A 167 5.38 -6.67 10.61
N LEU A 168 6.46 -7.19 11.19
CA LEU A 168 7.58 -6.39 11.69
C LEU A 168 8.27 -5.61 10.57
N LEU A 169 8.51 -6.24 9.41
CA LEU A 169 9.09 -5.56 8.24
C LEU A 169 8.21 -4.41 7.75
N LEU A 170 6.88 -4.59 7.76
CA LEU A 170 5.96 -3.51 7.38
C LEU A 170 5.98 -2.36 8.39
N LEU A 171 5.99 -2.66 9.69
CA LEU A 171 6.02 -1.64 10.74
C LEU A 171 7.35 -0.87 10.78
N PHE A 172 8.48 -1.56 10.72
CA PHE A 172 9.80 -0.96 10.89
C PHE A 172 10.46 -0.53 9.57
N GLY A 173 10.09 -1.13 8.43
CA GLY A 173 10.66 -0.78 7.13
C GLY A 173 9.97 0.41 6.45
N ILE A 174 8.63 0.49 6.50
CA ILE A 174 7.87 1.50 5.74
C ILE A 174 7.75 2.83 6.51
N THR A 175 7.60 2.77 7.82
CA THR A 175 7.39 3.94 8.68
C THR A 175 8.56 4.95 8.66
N PRO A 176 9.84 4.55 8.78
CA PRO A 176 10.94 5.52 8.72
C PRO A 176 11.12 6.12 7.31
N ILE A 177 10.83 5.36 6.24
CA ILE A 177 10.91 5.85 4.86
C ILE A 177 9.81 6.89 4.61
N LYS A 178 8.56 6.59 4.98
CA LYS A 178 7.44 7.57 4.89
C LYS A 178 7.72 8.83 5.71
N ASN A 179 8.28 8.68 6.91
CA ASN A 179 8.63 9.83 7.74
C ASN A 179 9.76 10.67 7.13
N LYS A 180 10.81 10.07 6.56
CA LYS A 180 11.88 10.82 5.87
C LYS A 180 11.37 11.57 4.63
N ILE A 181 10.45 10.98 3.85
CA ILE A 181 9.87 11.61 2.66
C ILE A 181 8.96 12.78 3.03
N LYS A 182 8.26 12.70 4.18
CA LYS A 182 7.36 13.74 4.68
C LYS A 182 8.07 14.85 5.45
N TYR A 183 9.19 14.54 6.11
CA TYR A 183 9.98 15.45 6.94
C TYR A 183 11.47 15.36 6.56
N PRO A 184 11.90 15.97 5.44
CA PRO A 184 13.31 16.02 5.10
C PRO A 184 14.08 16.82 6.17
N ASN A 185 15.29 16.39 6.50
CA ASN A 185 16.19 17.20 7.32
C ASN A 185 16.60 18.44 6.50
N VAL A 186 16.36 19.63 7.05
CA VAL A 186 16.84 20.87 6.44
C VAL A 186 18.36 20.89 6.63
N GLN A 187 19.11 20.60 5.58
CA GLN A 187 20.54 20.93 5.56
C GLN A 187 20.69 22.44 5.45
N ASN A 188 21.84 23.00 5.83
CA ASN A 188 22.16 24.42 5.63
C ASN A 188 22.06 24.78 4.14
N GLY A 189 20.87 25.20 3.69
CA GLY A 189 20.59 25.63 2.33
C GLY A 189 20.90 27.11 2.15
N LYS A 190 21.09 27.54 0.90
CA LYS A 190 21.32 28.95 0.55
C LYS A 190 20.10 29.56 -0.11
N VAL A 191 19.72 30.77 0.30
CA VAL A 191 18.80 31.62 -0.47
C VAL A 191 19.62 32.44 -1.46
N GLU A 192 19.22 32.42 -2.72
CA GLU A 192 19.87 33.15 -3.80
C GLU A 192 19.07 34.40 -4.17
N PHE A 193 19.78 35.50 -4.43
CA PHE A 193 19.19 36.77 -4.82
C PHE A 193 19.81 37.23 -6.12
N PHE A 194 18.96 37.69 -7.04
CA PHE A 194 19.36 38.27 -8.31
C PHE A 194 18.72 39.66 -8.43
N TYR A 195 19.46 40.62 -8.99
CA TYR A 195 18.95 41.95 -9.27
C TYR A 195 19.35 42.41 -10.66
N THR A 196 18.55 43.30 -11.23
CA THR A 196 18.85 43.99 -12.49
C THR A 196 18.91 45.49 -12.27
N THR A 197 19.71 46.16 -13.09
CA THR A 197 19.87 47.61 -13.01
C THR A 197 19.16 48.34 -14.15
N GLN A 198 18.75 47.59 -15.18
CA GLN A 198 18.09 48.10 -16.38
C GLN A 198 16.74 47.40 -16.64
N PRO A 199 15.81 48.05 -17.37
CA PRO A 199 14.48 47.52 -17.67
C PRO A 199 14.43 46.20 -18.45
N ASP A 200 15.30 46.07 -19.45
CA ASP A 200 15.30 44.97 -20.43
C ASP A 200 16.40 43.93 -20.19
N GLU A 201 17.06 44.00 -19.03
CA GLU A 201 18.13 43.09 -18.63
C GLU A 201 17.54 41.82 -17.99
N ASN A 202 18.00 40.65 -18.44
CA ASN A 202 17.69 39.38 -17.78
C ASN A 202 18.49 39.25 -16.48
N PHE A 203 18.00 38.46 -15.52
CA PHE A 203 18.77 38.18 -14.31
C PHE A 203 20.08 37.46 -14.66
N HIS A 204 21.22 38.05 -14.30
CA HIS A 204 22.56 37.51 -14.55
C HIS A 204 23.19 36.94 -13.26
N THR A 205 23.91 35.82 -13.38
CA THR A 205 24.59 35.14 -12.26
C THR A 205 25.72 35.94 -11.62
N GLY A 206 26.26 36.97 -12.30
CA GLY A 206 27.23 37.91 -11.74
C GLY A 206 26.67 38.83 -10.62
N ASN A 207 25.34 38.82 -10.43
CA ASN A 207 24.63 39.58 -9.40
C ASN A 207 24.02 38.67 -8.32
N LEU A 208 24.59 37.47 -8.14
CA LEU A 208 24.15 36.48 -7.15
C LEU A 208 24.63 36.86 -5.74
N LEU A 209 23.69 36.87 -4.79
CA LEU A 209 24.00 36.96 -3.36
C LEU A 209 23.39 35.75 -2.64
N THR A 210 24.17 35.09 -1.79
CA THR A 210 23.76 33.85 -1.11
C THR A 210 23.57 34.05 0.39
N LEU A 211 22.49 33.51 0.97
CA LEU A 211 22.21 33.55 2.40
C LEU A 211 22.13 32.16 3.00
N ASP A 212 22.84 31.91 4.11
CA ASP A 212 22.59 30.70 4.88
C ASP A 212 21.20 30.76 5.53
N LEU A 213 20.43 29.69 5.38
CA LEU A 213 19.14 29.56 6.04
C LEU A 213 19.30 29.44 7.55
N VAL A 214 18.66 30.34 8.29
CA VAL A 214 18.56 30.22 9.74
C VAL A 214 17.21 29.56 10.11
N PRO A 215 17.22 28.39 10.78
CA PRO A 215 16.03 27.56 10.96
C PRO A 215 14.96 28.12 11.91
N GLN A 216 15.29 29.11 12.75
CA GLN A 216 14.40 29.57 13.82
C GLN A 216 14.35 31.09 13.95
N GLY A 217 13.15 31.68 14.01
CA GLY A 217 12.94 33.11 14.25
C GLY A 217 12.79 33.94 12.97
N TRP A 218 12.44 35.22 13.15
CA TRP A 218 12.47 36.21 12.07
C TRP A 218 13.88 36.75 11.94
N HIS A 219 14.38 36.79 10.71
CA HIS A 219 15.72 37.27 10.38
C HIS A 219 15.62 38.33 9.31
N THR A 220 16.28 39.47 9.55
CA THR A 220 16.44 40.52 8.55
C THR A 220 17.84 40.42 7.98
N TYR A 221 17.93 40.23 6.67
CA TYR A 221 19.20 40.28 5.97
C TYR A 221 19.34 41.60 5.23
N SER A 222 20.55 42.16 5.21
CA SER A 222 20.92 43.43 4.59
C SER A 222 21.97 43.24 3.49
N PHE A 223 21.60 43.50 2.24
CA PHE A 223 22.52 43.55 1.10
C PHE A 223 22.96 44.98 0.84
N LYS A 224 24.24 45.28 1.02
CA LYS A 224 24.79 46.63 0.77
C LYS A 224 25.39 46.72 -0.63
N PHE A 225 25.06 47.79 -1.35
CA PHE A 225 25.67 48.14 -2.63
C PHE A 225 26.76 49.18 -2.41
N THR A 226 28.01 48.82 -2.69
CA THR A 226 29.15 49.75 -2.60
C THR A 226 29.96 49.66 -3.90
N PRO A 227 29.91 50.68 -4.79
CA PRO A 227 29.12 51.92 -4.71
C PRO A 227 27.60 51.67 -4.93
N SER A 228 26.76 52.66 -4.61
CA SER A 228 25.31 52.58 -4.86
C SER A 228 24.99 52.34 -6.32
N LYS A 229 23.92 51.58 -6.56
CA LYS A 229 23.48 51.19 -7.89
C LYS A 229 22.06 51.66 -8.17
N ASN A 230 21.70 51.70 -9.44
CA ASN A 230 20.29 51.71 -9.81
C ASN A 230 19.72 50.29 -9.62
N LEU A 231 18.48 50.17 -9.16
CA LEU A 231 17.80 48.89 -9.00
C LEU A 231 16.49 48.96 -9.78
N TYR A 232 16.21 47.93 -10.59
CA TYR A 232 14.98 47.84 -11.38
C TYR A 232 14.14 46.63 -10.97
N LYS A 233 14.69 45.42 -11.11
CA LYS A 233 14.05 44.17 -10.69
C LYS A 233 14.85 43.47 -9.60
N LEU A 234 14.14 42.72 -8.78
CA LEU A 234 14.69 41.81 -7.77
C LEU A 234 14.04 40.45 -7.91
N ARG A 235 14.84 39.40 -7.97
CA ARG A 235 14.41 38.01 -7.95
C ARG A 235 14.98 37.33 -6.71
N ILE A 236 14.11 36.66 -5.98
CA ILE A 236 14.44 35.90 -4.77
C ILE A 236 14.20 34.43 -5.07
N ASP A 237 15.27 33.65 -4.94
CA ASP A 237 15.30 32.21 -5.14
C ASP A 237 15.50 31.58 -3.76
N PRO A 238 14.41 31.40 -2.98
CA PRO A 238 14.45 30.93 -1.62
C PRO A 238 15.35 29.71 -1.48
N LEU A 239 15.21 28.69 -2.33
CA LEU A 239 15.96 27.44 -2.19
C LEU A 239 15.97 26.51 -3.41
N THR A 240 17.08 25.80 -3.58
CA THR A 240 17.20 24.59 -4.44
C THR A 240 16.62 23.31 -3.81
N GLN A 241 16.36 23.29 -2.49
CA GLN A 241 15.80 22.13 -1.80
C GLN A 241 14.26 22.12 -1.82
N SER A 242 13.69 21.02 -2.30
CA SER A 242 12.22 20.84 -2.38
C SER A 242 11.54 20.83 -0.99
N LYS A 243 10.29 21.30 -0.98
CA LYS A 243 9.30 21.26 0.11
C LYS A 243 9.59 22.14 1.32
N ILE A 244 10.56 23.05 1.28
CA ILE A 244 10.79 24.00 2.37
C ILE A 244 9.79 25.16 2.29
N LYS A 245 9.25 25.55 3.46
CA LYS A 245 8.27 26.63 3.60
C LYS A 245 8.93 27.88 4.19
N ILE A 246 8.95 28.97 3.42
CA ILE A 246 9.46 30.28 3.86
C ILE A 246 8.31 31.28 3.94
N GLN A 247 8.38 32.16 4.93
CA GLN A 247 7.53 33.32 5.05
C GLN A 247 8.39 34.56 4.93
N ILE A 248 7.99 35.47 4.03
CA ILE A 248 8.63 36.77 3.87
C ILE A 248 7.69 37.79 4.51
N LYS A 249 8.22 38.59 5.43
CA LYS A 249 7.48 39.64 6.13
C LYS A 249 7.47 40.92 5.31
N GLU A 250 8.65 41.41 4.98
CA GLU A 250 8.84 42.69 4.32
C GLU A 250 10.13 42.73 3.48
N ILE A 251 10.13 43.63 2.50
CA ILE A 251 11.31 44.03 1.72
C ILE A 251 11.45 45.55 1.82
N ARG A 252 12.63 46.04 2.20
CA ARG A 252 12.96 47.47 2.24
C ARG A 252 14.15 47.76 1.34
N ILE A 253 14.07 48.85 0.61
CA ILE A 253 15.12 49.34 -0.28
C ILE A 253 15.51 50.70 0.24
N LEU A 254 16.79 50.90 0.56
CA LEU A 254 17.32 52.10 1.19
C LEU A 254 18.42 52.73 0.33
N ASP A 255 18.57 54.04 0.43
CA ASP A 255 19.71 54.75 -0.14
C ASP A 255 20.98 54.60 0.75
N ASN A 256 22.11 55.15 0.30
CA ASN A 256 23.37 55.15 1.06
C ASN A 256 23.30 55.90 2.41
N LYS A 257 22.25 56.68 2.66
CA LYS A 257 22.02 57.43 3.90
C LYS A 257 21.03 56.71 4.83
N GLY A 258 20.56 55.52 4.44
CA GLY A 258 19.56 54.76 5.20
C GLY A 258 18.13 55.28 5.05
N LYS A 259 17.85 56.15 4.07
CA LYS A 259 16.48 56.57 3.77
C LYS A 259 15.78 55.48 2.96
N ILE A 260 14.58 55.09 3.40
CA ILE A 260 13.75 54.13 2.67
C ILE A 260 13.30 54.75 1.35
N LEU A 261 13.73 54.15 0.24
CA LEU A 261 13.30 54.45 -1.12
C LEU A 261 12.00 53.70 -1.47
N LYS A 262 11.86 52.47 -0.97
CA LYS A 262 10.65 51.66 -1.13
C LYS A 262 10.57 50.63 -0.01
N GLU A 263 9.36 50.38 0.49
CA GLU A 263 9.05 49.33 1.47
C GLU A 263 7.84 48.54 0.99
N ARG A 264 7.87 47.22 1.22
CA ARG A 264 6.79 46.32 0.84
C ARG A 264 6.55 45.28 1.91
N ASP A 265 5.32 45.26 2.42
CA ASP A 265 4.81 44.17 3.26
C ASP A 265 4.20 43.06 2.39
N LEU A 266 4.53 41.81 2.69
CA LEU A 266 3.99 40.64 2.02
C LEU A 266 2.90 39.99 2.87
N LEU A 267 1.78 40.71 3.01
CA LEU A 267 0.58 40.27 3.72
C LEU A 267 -0.52 39.86 2.74
N ILE A 268 -1.31 38.86 3.13
CA ILE A 268 -2.52 38.44 2.42
C ILE A 268 -3.65 39.41 2.80
N GLY A 269 -4.21 40.07 1.79
CA GLY A 269 -5.38 40.95 1.91
C GLY A 269 -6.67 40.18 2.18
N ASN A 270 -7.74 40.92 2.46
CA ASN A 270 -9.07 40.33 2.70
C ASN A 270 -9.67 39.71 1.44
N ASP A 271 -9.18 40.09 0.26
CA ASP A 271 -9.50 39.53 -1.05
C ASP A 271 -8.72 38.24 -1.37
N LEU A 272 -7.98 37.71 -0.38
CA LEU A 272 -7.09 36.55 -0.52
C LEU A 272 -5.96 36.75 -1.54
N ARG A 273 -5.68 37.98 -1.94
CA ARG A 273 -4.53 38.32 -2.78
C ARG A 273 -3.41 38.88 -1.92
N ILE A 274 -2.18 38.85 -2.44
CA ILE A 274 -1.07 39.55 -1.79
C ILE A 274 -1.38 41.05 -1.90
N LYS A 275 -1.25 41.80 -0.82
CA LYS A 275 -1.38 43.27 -0.88
C LYS A 275 -0.40 43.81 -1.94
N ASN A 276 -0.88 44.73 -2.79
CA ASN A 276 -0.11 45.29 -3.90
C ASN A 276 0.41 44.25 -4.91
N TYR A 277 -0.37 43.18 -5.16
CA TYR A 277 -0.04 42.10 -6.11
C TYR A 277 0.38 42.60 -7.50
N GLN A 278 -0.16 43.74 -7.96
CA GLN A 278 0.17 44.35 -9.27
C GLN A 278 1.65 44.72 -9.42
N GLU A 279 2.38 44.87 -8.31
CA GLU A 279 3.80 45.19 -8.32
C GLU A 279 4.71 43.93 -8.24
N ILE A 280 4.11 42.73 -8.23
CA ILE A 280 4.80 41.44 -8.32
C ILE A 280 4.82 41.04 -9.80
N GLU A 281 6.01 40.84 -10.36
CA GLU A 281 6.17 40.50 -11.77
C GLU A 281 5.83 39.02 -12.03
N SER A 282 6.38 38.12 -11.22
CA SER A 282 6.10 36.69 -11.34
C SER A 282 6.33 35.95 -10.02
N ILE A 283 5.57 34.86 -9.85
CA ILE A 283 5.77 33.85 -8.81
C ILE A 283 5.81 32.51 -9.55
N HIS A 284 6.98 31.90 -9.66
CA HIS A 284 7.15 30.65 -10.40
C HIS A 284 7.34 29.48 -9.44
N GLN A 285 6.62 28.38 -9.69
CA GLN A 285 6.77 27.10 -8.98
C GLN A 285 6.75 27.20 -7.45
N PHE A 286 5.92 28.13 -6.96
CA PHE A 286 5.52 28.20 -5.57
C PHE A 286 4.06 27.83 -5.41
N LYS A 287 3.82 26.82 -4.58
CA LYS A 287 2.51 26.68 -3.97
C LYS A 287 2.41 27.71 -2.87
N THR A 288 1.53 28.69 -3.05
CA THR A 288 1.08 29.53 -1.94
C THR A 288 0.46 28.61 -0.89
N GLY A 289 0.87 28.74 0.37
CA GLY A 289 0.23 28.02 1.48
C GLY A 289 -1.25 28.35 1.63
N LYS A 290 -1.87 27.95 2.75
CA LYS A 290 -3.26 28.37 3.02
C LYS A 290 -3.33 29.89 3.06
N MET A 291 -4.05 30.50 2.12
CA MET A 291 -4.25 31.94 2.08
C MET A 291 -5.21 32.34 3.20
N ILE A 292 -4.68 32.96 4.25
CA ILE A 292 -5.47 33.43 5.39
C ILE A 292 -5.27 34.94 5.47
N PRO A 293 -6.35 35.76 5.42
CA PRO A 293 -6.25 37.20 5.55
C PRO A 293 -5.45 37.62 6.78
N GLY A 294 -4.60 38.63 6.61
CA GLY A 294 -3.73 39.15 7.67
C GLY A 294 -2.49 38.30 7.99
N LYS A 295 -2.31 37.14 7.34
CA LYS A 295 -1.07 36.34 7.46
C LYS A 295 -0.06 36.71 6.37
N TYR A 296 1.20 36.44 6.68
CA TYR A 296 2.30 36.54 5.73
C TYR A 296 2.16 35.51 4.60
N VAL A 297 2.63 35.88 3.42
CA VAL A 297 2.69 34.97 2.28
C VAL A 297 3.58 33.78 2.64
N GLU A 298 3.00 32.58 2.53
CA GLU A 298 3.72 31.31 2.66
C GLU A 298 4.13 30.81 1.30
N VAL A 299 5.42 30.55 1.16
CA VAL A 299 6.07 30.20 -0.09
C VAL A 299 6.66 28.79 0.09
N ILE A 300 6.15 27.80 -0.66
CA ILE A 300 6.62 26.41 -0.58
C ILE A 300 7.40 26.09 -1.87
N SER A 301 8.71 25.87 -1.74
CA SER A 301 9.55 25.40 -2.85
C SER A 301 9.12 24.00 -3.28
N ASP A 302 9.02 23.73 -4.58
CA ASP A 302 8.80 22.39 -5.13
C ASP A 302 10.08 21.73 -5.67
N GLY A 303 11.21 22.47 -5.69
CA GLY A 303 12.53 21.99 -6.09
C GLY A 303 12.94 22.29 -7.54
N ASN A 304 12.06 22.89 -8.35
CA ASN A 304 12.29 23.12 -9.78
C ASN A 304 12.24 24.64 -10.11
N ASP A 305 13.36 25.35 -9.93
CA ASP A 305 13.48 26.81 -10.14
C ASP A 305 12.41 27.69 -9.44
N PRO A 306 12.26 27.57 -8.10
CA PRO A 306 11.28 28.34 -7.36
C PRO A 306 11.76 29.78 -7.14
N HIS A 307 11.11 30.78 -7.76
CA HIS A 307 11.51 32.21 -7.66
C HIS A 307 10.37 33.24 -7.63
N ILE A 308 10.58 34.32 -6.85
CA ILE A 308 9.65 35.46 -6.74
C ILE A 308 10.35 36.69 -7.30
N SER A 309 9.75 37.29 -8.32
CA SER A 309 10.27 38.48 -8.99
C SER A 309 9.43 39.71 -8.65
N PHE A 310 10.11 40.78 -8.25
CA PHE A 310 9.54 42.07 -7.95
C PHE A 310 10.03 43.09 -8.97
N ASN A 311 9.08 43.87 -9.48
CA ASN A 311 9.39 45.05 -10.27
C ASN A 311 9.15 46.30 -9.41
N PHE A 312 10.19 47.11 -9.26
CA PHE A 312 10.14 48.33 -8.44
C PHE A 312 10.09 49.60 -9.30
N GLY A 313 10.19 49.49 -10.63
CA GLY A 313 10.60 50.60 -11.48
C GLY A 313 12.06 50.99 -11.23
N VAL A 314 12.56 52.02 -11.92
CA VAL A 314 13.95 52.47 -11.74
C VAL A 314 14.09 53.21 -10.41
N LEU A 315 14.76 52.59 -9.44
CA LEU A 315 15.18 53.22 -8.20
C LEU A 315 16.64 53.67 -8.32
N HIS A 316 16.88 54.95 -8.09
CA HIS A 316 18.21 55.54 -8.17
C HIS A 316 18.93 55.52 -6.82
N SER A 317 20.27 55.38 -6.87
CA SER A 317 21.14 55.52 -5.70
C SER A 317 20.82 54.55 -4.55
N VAL A 318 20.45 53.30 -4.88
CA VAL A 318 20.19 52.26 -3.89
C VAL A 318 21.50 51.85 -3.23
N GLY A 319 21.52 51.96 -1.91
CA GLY A 319 22.65 51.59 -1.05
C GLY A 319 22.44 50.29 -0.30
N GLU A 320 21.19 49.92 0.01
CA GLU A 320 20.90 48.69 0.74
C GLU A 320 19.55 48.08 0.38
N VAL A 321 19.47 46.75 0.34
CA VAL A 321 18.20 45.99 0.28
C VAL A 321 18.10 45.11 1.50
N GLN A 322 17.03 45.30 2.28
CA GLN A 322 16.73 44.52 3.47
C GLN A 322 15.55 43.59 3.24
N ILE A 323 15.66 42.34 3.68
CA ILE A 323 14.62 41.32 3.52
C ILE A 323 14.44 40.59 4.84
N THR A 324 13.22 40.67 5.39
CA THR A 324 12.87 39.99 6.64
C THR A 324 12.12 38.71 6.33
N TYR A 325 12.68 37.56 6.72
CA TYR A 325 12.13 36.24 6.42
C TYR A 325 12.18 35.30 7.63
N ARG A 326 11.45 34.19 7.55
CA ARG A 326 11.60 33.04 8.46
C ARG A 326 11.28 31.73 7.77
N VAL A 327 11.90 30.65 8.24
CA VAL A 327 11.48 29.29 7.90
C VAL A 327 10.27 28.90 8.75
N ALA A 328 9.15 28.57 8.11
CA ALA A 328 7.94 28.17 8.82
C ALA A 328 8.02 26.69 9.22
N LYS A 329 7.82 26.40 10.52
CA LYS A 329 7.96 25.07 11.15
C LYS A 329 6.98 23.98 10.66
N GLY A 330 6.23 24.23 9.59
CA GLY A 330 5.04 23.46 9.21
C GLY A 330 5.26 21.95 9.08
N ASN A 331 6.44 21.48 8.64
CA ASN A 331 6.74 20.05 8.45
C ASN A 331 8.25 19.72 8.51
N PHE A 332 9.05 20.29 9.42
CA PHE A 332 10.50 19.98 9.49
C PHE A 332 10.91 19.53 10.90
N LYS A 333 11.82 18.58 10.96
CA LYS A 333 12.65 18.38 12.15
C LYS A 333 13.92 19.19 11.96
N PHE A 334 14.17 20.11 12.88
CA PHE A 334 15.48 20.73 12.99
C PHE A 334 16.40 19.72 13.68
N THR A 335 17.55 19.46 13.07
CA THR A 335 18.65 18.78 13.75
C THR A 335 19.31 19.82 14.64
N ASP A 336 19.34 19.56 15.95
CA ASP A 336 20.12 20.33 16.92
C ASP A 336 21.63 20.21 16.65
#